data_AF-A0A966NPI8-F1
#
_entry.id   AF-A0A966NPI8-F1
#
_cell.length_a   1.000
_cell.length_b   1.000
_cell.length_c   1.000
_cell.angle_alpha   90.00
_cell.angle_beta   90.00
_cell.angle_gamma   90.00
#
_symmetry.space_group_name_H-M   'P 1'
#
loop_
_entity.id
_entity.type
_entity.pdbx_description
1 polymer ?
#
loop_
_entity_poly.entity_id
_entity_poly.type
_entity_poly.pdbx_seq_one_letter_code
_entity_poly.pdbx_strand_id
1 'polypeptide(L)'
;KAAETFGNSFGFTDRLDYIFTKSVLGVRSTEIFGNTWPTGESIWKCGNKDCFASDHAGVAATILLDDKEVAINQSLPTHSRFPIGPWQAIGAAVLIFLMWRIVKRK
;
A
#
# COMPACT_ATOMS: atom_id res chain seq x y z
N LYS A 1 -10.57 22.21 -18.40
CA LYS A 1 -9.49 23.18 -18.73
C LYS A 1 -8.52 22.68 -19.79
N ALA A 2 -7.73 21.64 -19.56
CA ALA A 2 -6.77 21.17 -20.58
C ALA A 2 -7.47 20.66 -21.86
N ALA A 3 -8.40 19.70 -21.75
CA ALA A 3 -9.15 19.19 -22.90
C ALA A 3 -9.93 20.27 -23.67
N GLU A 4 -10.54 21.21 -22.97
CA GLU A 4 -11.25 22.36 -23.58
C GLU A 4 -10.29 23.26 -24.39
N THR A 5 -9.04 23.39 -23.95
CA THR A 5 -8.01 24.16 -24.67
C THR A 5 -7.66 23.49 -26.01
N PHE A 6 -7.83 22.16 -26.12
CA PHE A 6 -7.68 21.38 -27.35
C PHE A 6 -8.98 21.29 -28.17
N GLY A 7 -10.02 22.04 -27.82
CA GLY A 7 -11.31 22.02 -28.53
C GLY A 7 -12.19 20.81 -28.21
N ASN A 8 -11.84 20.03 -27.19
CA ASN A 8 -12.64 18.89 -26.75
C ASN A 8 -13.50 19.27 -25.54
N SER A 9 -14.81 19.41 -25.80
CA SER A 9 -15.83 19.72 -24.79
C SER A 9 -16.18 18.56 -23.87
N PHE A 10 -15.74 17.34 -24.20
CA PHE A 10 -16.08 16.12 -23.46
C PHE A 10 -15.00 15.67 -22.47
N GLY A 11 -13.84 16.35 -22.43
CA GLY A 11 -12.72 15.95 -21.58
C GLY A 11 -11.83 14.88 -22.23
N PHE A 12 -10.69 14.58 -21.61
CA PHE A 12 -9.82 13.49 -22.08
C PHE A 12 -10.45 12.13 -21.75
N THR A 13 -10.30 11.16 -22.65
CA THR A 13 -10.88 9.80 -22.53
C THR A 13 -9.83 8.75 -22.19
N ASP A 14 -8.60 9.15 -21.86
CA ASP A 14 -7.51 8.22 -21.57
C ASP A 14 -7.80 7.45 -20.29
N ARG A 15 -7.65 6.11 -20.33
CA ARG A 15 -7.75 5.26 -19.14
C ARG A 15 -6.37 5.14 -18.52
N LEU A 16 -6.12 5.88 -17.44
CA LEU A 16 -4.83 5.90 -16.73
C LEU A 16 -4.85 5.17 -15.38
N ASP A 17 -6.03 4.79 -14.90
CA ASP A 17 -6.24 4.08 -13.64
C ASP A 17 -6.58 2.60 -13.90
N TYR A 18 -5.88 1.70 -13.21
CA TYR A 18 -5.95 0.26 -13.43
C TYR A 18 -6.01 -0.51 -12.11
N ILE A 19 -6.78 -1.59 -12.10
CA ILE A 19 -6.76 -2.61 -11.05
C ILE A 19 -6.13 -3.87 -11.66
N PHE A 20 -4.93 -4.21 -11.23
CA PHE A 20 -4.26 -5.45 -11.64
C PHE A 20 -4.56 -6.55 -10.63
N THR A 21 -5.06 -7.69 -11.11
CA THR A 21 -5.28 -8.89 -10.30
C THR A 21 -4.32 -10.00 -10.74
N LYS A 22 -4.03 -10.94 -9.84
CA LYS A 22 -3.38 -12.19 -10.24
C LYS A 22 -4.34 -12.97 -11.15
N SER A 23 -3.83 -13.67 -12.16
CA SER A 23 -4.62 -14.43 -13.15
C SER A 23 -5.57 -15.47 -12.54
N VAL A 24 -5.27 -15.89 -11.32
CA VAL A 24 -6.02 -16.90 -10.55
C VAL A 24 -7.26 -16.31 -9.86
N LEU A 25 -7.36 -14.98 -9.76
CA LEU A 25 -8.50 -14.31 -9.18
C LEU A 25 -9.53 -14.00 -10.26
N GLY A 26 -10.76 -14.48 -10.06
CA GLY A 26 -11.88 -14.15 -10.93
C GLY A 26 -12.32 -12.70 -10.73
N VAL A 27 -12.61 -11.98 -11.80
CA VAL A 27 -13.25 -10.65 -11.72
C VAL A 27 -14.75 -10.83 -11.96
N ARG A 28 -15.57 -10.54 -10.95
CA ARG A 28 -17.04 -10.71 -11.03
C ARG A 28 -17.73 -9.56 -11.74
N SER A 29 -17.31 -8.34 -11.45
CA SER A 29 -17.87 -7.13 -12.02
C SER A 29 -16.86 -5.99 -12.00
N THR A 30 -17.02 -5.06 -12.93
CA THR A 30 -16.22 -3.83 -13.04
C THR A 30 -17.14 -2.67 -13.37
N GLU A 31 -16.88 -1.51 -12.79
CA GLU A 31 -17.63 -0.29 -13.03
C GLU A 31 -16.70 0.91 -13.05
N ILE A 32 -17.05 1.90 -13.88
CA ILE A 32 -16.45 3.24 -13.85
C ILE A 32 -17.50 4.18 -13.29
N PHE A 33 -17.15 4.95 -12.26
CA PHE A 33 -18.03 5.95 -11.66
C PHE A 33 -17.41 7.35 -11.74
N GLY A 34 -18.24 8.39 -11.78
CA GLY A 34 -17.76 9.76 -11.95
C GLY A 34 -17.30 10.09 -13.38
N ASN A 35 -17.69 9.29 -14.38
CA ASN A 35 -17.47 9.59 -15.81
C ASN A 35 -18.64 10.35 -16.46
N THR A 36 -19.77 10.47 -15.76
CA THR A 36 -20.97 11.18 -16.19
C THR A 36 -21.32 12.20 -15.13
N TRP A 37 -21.72 13.41 -15.54
CA TRP A 37 -22.00 14.50 -14.60
C TRP A 37 -22.95 14.04 -13.49
N PRO A 38 -22.61 14.23 -12.20
CA PRO A 38 -23.39 13.66 -11.12
C PRO A 38 -24.71 14.42 -11.01
N THR A 39 -25.80 13.69 -10.82
CA THR A 39 -27.09 14.24 -10.42
C THR A 39 -27.34 13.88 -8.96
N GLY A 40 -27.61 14.85 -8.10
CA GLY A 40 -27.93 14.63 -6.68
C GLY A 40 -26.72 14.72 -5.74
N GLU A 41 -26.58 13.75 -4.84
CA GLU A 41 -25.69 13.81 -3.66
C GLU A 41 -24.19 13.79 -3.97
N SER A 42 -23.81 13.40 -5.19
CA SER A 42 -22.41 13.30 -5.63
C SER A 42 -21.86 14.60 -6.25
N ILE A 43 -22.57 15.73 -6.11
CA ILE A 43 -22.13 17.05 -6.60
C ILE A 43 -21.34 17.78 -5.51
N TRP A 44 -20.09 18.14 -5.81
CA TRP A 44 -19.22 18.89 -4.91
C TRP A 44 -19.20 20.37 -5.30
N LYS A 45 -19.07 21.25 -4.30
CA LYS A 45 -18.89 22.69 -4.52
C LYS A 45 -17.39 23.02 -4.54
N CYS A 46 -16.84 23.17 -5.74
CA CYS A 46 -15.46 23.63 -5.93
C CYS A 46 -15.43 25.16 -6.04
N GLY A 47 -15.64 25.83 -4.91
CA GLY A 47 -15.83 27.29 -4.85
C GLY A 47 -17.21 27.68 -5.39
N ASN A 48 -17.25 28.48 -6.46
CA ASN A 48 -18.49 28.99 -7.05
C ASN A 48 -19.08 28.09 -8.14
N LYS A 49 -18.54 26.88 -8.33
CA LYS A 49 -18.99 25.95 -9.37
C LYS A 49 -19.17 24.55 -8.81
N ASP A 50 -20.05 23.82 -9.46
CA ASP A 50 -20.24 22.40 -9.23
C ASP A 50 -19.08 21.63 -9.89
N CYS A 51 -18.71 20.52 -9.28
CA CYS A 51 -17.63 19.66 -9.73
C CYS A 51 -17.83 18.22 -9.25
N PHE A 52 -17.09 17.31 -9.86
CA PHE A 52 -16.84 15.99 -9.30
C PHE A 52 -15.95 16.08 -8.06
N ALA A 53 -16.00 15.04 -7.23
CA ALA A 53 -15.11 14.87 -6.08
C ALA A 53 -13.62 14.74 -6.48
N SER A 54 -13.35 14.33 -7.72
CA SER A 54 -12.02 14.07 -8.27
C SER A 54 -11.94 14.56 -9.71
N ASP A 55 -10.74 14.85 -10.18
CA ASP A 55 -10.43 15.13 -11.60
C ASP A 55 -10.25 13.87 -12.45
N HIS A 56 -10.26 12.68 -11.82
CA HIS A 56 -10.30 11.37 -12.45
C HIS A 56 -11.64 10.67 -12.19
N ALA A 57 -12.07 9.83 -13.13
CA ALA A 57 -13.17 8.89 -12.91
C ALA A 57 -12.66 7.68 -12.08
N GLY A 58 -13.45 7.25 -11.11
CA GLY A 58 -13.09 6.12 -10.27
C GLY A 58 -13.32 4.78 -11.00
N VAL A 59 -12.43 3.82 -10.77
CA VAL A 59 -12.57 2.43 -11.23
C VAL A 59 -12.86 1.53 -10.03
N ALA A 60 -13.94 0.76 -10.09
CA ALA A 60 -14.32 -0.21 -9.07
C ALA A 60 -14.36 -1.62 -9.68
N ALA A 61 -13.91 -2.61 -8.93
CA ALA A 61 -13.99 -4.01 -9.33
C ALA A 61 -14.36 -4.90 -8.14
N THR A 62 -15.27 -5.84 -8.36
CA THR A 62 -15.54 -6.92 -7.41
C THR A 62 -14.72 -8.14 -7.80
N ILE A 63 -13.80 -8.54 -6.93
CA ILE A 63 -12.89 -9.66 -7.15
C ILE A 63 -13.39 -10.87 -6.36
N LEU A 64 -13.48 -12.02 -7.04
CA LEU A 64 -13.74 -13.32 -6.43
C LEU A 64 -12.41 -13.86 -5.90
N LEU A 65 -12.39 -14.09 -4.60
CA LEU A 65 -11.33 -14.84 -3.95
C LEU A 65 -11.76 -16.31 -3.94
N ASP A 66 -11.06 -17.15 -4.70
CA ASP A 66 -11.19 -18.60 -4.55
C ASP A 66 -10.20 -19.06 -3.47
N ASP A 67 -10.72 -19.63 -2.39
CA ASP A 67 -9.94 -20.09 -1.23
C ASP A 67 -8.92 -21.18 -1.60
N LYS A 68 -9.05 -21.78 -2.78
CA LYS A 68 -8.15 -22.84 -3.27
C LYS A 68 -6.79 -22.35 -3.78
N GLU A 69 -6.66 -21.06 -4.09
CA GLU A 69 -5.47 -20.52 -4.77
C GLU A 69 -4.74 -19.41 -4.00
N VAL A 70 -5.19 -19.09 -2.78
CA VAL A 70 -4.41 -18.25 -1.87
C VAL A 70 -3.30 -19.11 -1.27
N ALA A 71 -2.27 -19.41 -2.07
CA ALA A 71 -0.99 -19.86 -1.56
C ALA A 71 -0.42 -18.72 -0.71
N ILE A 72 -0.80 -18.68 0.56
CA ILE A 72 -0.15 -17.84 1.56
C ILE A 72 1.29 -18.35 1.62
N ASN A 73 2.24 -17.53 1.19
CA ASN A 73 3.65 -17.85 1.34
C ASN A 73 3.89 -18.27 2.79
N GLN A 74 4.43 -19.47 2.99
CA GLN A 74 4.78 -19.91 4.33
C GLN A 74 5.71 -18.86 4.95
N SER A 75 5.42 -18.48 6.19
CA SER A 75 6.32 -17.65 6.97
C SER A 75 7.72 -18.24 6.91
N LEU A 76 8.73 -17.37 6.78
CA LEU A 76 10.12 -17.79 6.90
C LEU A 76 10.29 -18.64 8.18
N PRO A 77 11.13 -19.69 8.15
CA PRO A 77 11.40 -20.49 9.33
C PRO A 77 11.70 -19.60 10.53
N THR A 78 11.07 -19.90 11.67
CA THR A 78 11.37 -19.18 12.91
C THR A 78 12.82 -19.49 13.27
N HIS A 79 13.68 -18.48 13.22
CA HIS A 79 15.03 -18.60 13.78
C HIS A 79 15.00 -18.20 15.25
N SER A 80 15.69 -18.96 16.09
CA SER A 80 15.90 -18.60 17.48
C SER A 80 16.80 -17.36 17.52
N ARG A 81 16.41 -16.33 18.29
CA ARG A 81 17.33 -15.22 18.60
C ARG A 81 18.54 -15.82 19.34
N PHE A 82 19.74 -15.40 18.99
CA PHE A 82 20.94 -15.79 19.74
C PHE A 82 20.76 -15.36 21.21
N PRO A 83 21.10 -16.21 22.20
CA PRO A 83 20.77 -15.97 23.61
C PRO A 83 21.49 -14.76 24.21
N ILE A 84 22.47 -14.19 23.48
CA ILE A 84 23.28 -13.06 23.88
C ILE A 84 23.21 -12.01 22.77
N GLY A 85 22.60 -10.88 23.06
CA GLY A 85 22.65 -9.70 22.21
C GLY A 85 24.04 -9.04 22.25
N PRO A 86 24.36 -8.17 21.27
CA PRO A 86 25.66 -7.53 21.17
C PRO A 86 26.05 -6.76 22.45
N TRP A 87 25.09 -6.08 23.09
CA TRP A 87 25.33 -5.35 24.34
C TRP A 87 25.63 -6.24 25.54
N GLN A 88 25.03 -7.43 25.61
CA GLN A 88 25.31 -8.40 26.68
C GLN A 88 26.71 -8.99 26.52
N ALA A 89 27.15 -9.24 25.28
CA ALA A 89 28.51 -9.68 24.98
C ALA A 89 29.55 -8.62 25.37
N ILE A 90 29.31 -7.35 25.03
CA ILE A 90 30.17 -6.23 25.41
C ILE A 90 30.23 -6.10 26.95
N GLY A 91 29.08 -6.16 27.63
CA GLY A 91 29.03 -6.12 29.09
C GLY A 91 29.81 -7.24 29.76
N ALA A 92 29.67 -8.48 29.26
CA ALA A 92 30.45 -9.63 29.74
C ALA A 92 31.96 -9.43 29.54
N ALA A 93 32.37 -8.95 28.37
CA ALA A 93 33.79 -8.67 28.08
C ALA A 93 34.38 -7.61 29.03
N VAL A 94 33.64 -6.55 29.33
CA VAL A 94 34.06 -5.51 30.29
C VAL A 94 34.19 -6.09 31.71
N LEU A 95 33.22 -6.89 32.16
CA LEU A 95 33.28 -7.52 33.49
C LEU A 95 34.47 -8.47 33.62
N ILE A 96 34.71 -9.30 32.61
CA ILE A 96 35.88 -10.20 32.55
C ILE A 96 37.17 -9.38 32.59
N PHE A 97 37.25 -8.29 31.83
CA PHE A 97 38.41 -7.41 31.79
C PHE A 97 38.68 -6.71 33.14
N LEU A 98 37.64 -6.22 33.82
CA LEU A 98 37.75 -5.59 35.12
C LEU A 98 38.17 -6.60 36.21
N MET A 99 37.57 -7.80 36.23
CA MET A 99 37.99 -8.88 37.13
C MET A 99 39.45 -9.23 36.90
N TRP A 100 39.87 -9.38 35.64
CA TRP A 100 41.27 -9.64 35.29
C TRP A 100 42.21 -8.52 35.79
N ARG A 101 41.84 -7.25 35.59
CA ARG A 101 42.60 -6.08 36.10
C ARG A 101 42.74 -6.10 37.62
N ILE A 102 41.71 -6.51 38.35
CA ILE A 102 41.73 -6.58 39.82
C ILE A 102 42.62 -7.73 40.29
N VAL A 103 42.49 -8.92 39.67
CA VAL A 103 43.32 -10.08 40.00
C VAL A 103 44.80 -9.83 39.71
N LYS A 104 45.14 -9.17 38.58
CA LYS A 104 46.52 -8.80 38.26
C LYS A 104 47.12 -7.66 39.11
N ARG A 105 46.28 -6.93 39.84
CA ARG A 105 46.72 -5.86 40.76
C ARG A 105 46.97 -6.37 42.17
N LYS A 106 46.52 -7.58 42.50
CA LYS A 106 46.98 -8.34 43.65
C LYS A 106 48.23 -9.14 43.26
#